data_AF-A0A7H4MTK5-F1
#
_entry.id   AF-A0A7H4MTK5-F1
#
_cell.length_a   1.000
_cell.length_b   1.000
_cell.length_c   1.000
_cell.angle_alpha   90.00
_cell.angle_beta   90.00
_cell.angle_gamma   90.00
#
_symmetry.space_group_name_H-M   'P 1'
#
loop_
_entity.id
_entity.type
_entity.pdbx_description
1 polymer ?
#
loop_
_entity_poly.entity_id
_entity_poly.type
_entity_poly.pdbx_seq_one_letter_code
_entity_poly.pdbx_strand_id
1 'polypeptide(L)'
;MSGDSTISCAHCHALNAGGVDGRKTSIGVGGAVGPINAPTVFNSVFNIEQFWDGRASTLQEQAGGPPLNPIEMASKSWGDIINKLDKDPVLKKDFLAVYPQGFSGERITDAIAEFEKTLITPTRHLIIGCAVMKTR
;
A
#
# COMPACT_ATOMS: atom_id res chain seq x y z
N MET A 1 10.99 3.67 2.38
CA MET A 1 10.55 3.35 1.00
C MET A 1 10.55 4.57 0.10
N SER A 2 9.97 5.71 0.49
CA SER A 2 10.04 6.97 -0.29
C SER A 2 11.45 7.54 -0.38
N GLY A 3 11.69 8.38 -1.40
CA GLY A 3 12.96 9.02 -1.72
C GLY A 3 13.51 9.86 -0.56
N ASP A 4 12.66 10.63 0.09
CA ASP A 4 12.97 11.48 1.25
C ASP A 4 12.66 10.82 2.61
N SER A 5 12.11 9.61 2.60
CA SER A 5 11.68 8.85 3.78
C SER A 5 10.52 9.46 4.57
N THR A 6 9.73 10.37 3.97
CA THR A 6 8.58 11.00 4.63
C THR A 6 7.26 10.27 4.38
N ILE A 7 7.17 9.51 3.29
CA ILE A 7 5.94 8.82 2.87
C ILE A 7 6.08 7.29 2.90
N SER A 8 5.00 6.62 3.29
CA SER A 8 4.81 5.17 3.27
C SER A 8 3.48 4.81 2.58
N CYS A 9 3.26 3.54 2.24
CA CYS A 9 1.99 3.10 1.65
C CYS A 9 0.78 3.46 2.54
N ALA A 10 0.94 3.35 3.86
CA ALA A 10 -0.07 3.69 4.84
C ALA A 10 -0.40 5.19 4.92
N HIS A 11 0.43 6.08 4.33
CA HIS A 11 0.11 7.49 4.20
C HIS A 11 -1.12 7.71 3.29
N CYS A 12 -1.18 6.96 2.18
CA CYS A 12 -2.29 7.02 1.22
C CYS A 12 -3.36 5.96 1.51
N HIS A 13 -2.98 4.85 2.16
CA HIS A 13 -3.84 3.70 2.41
C HIS A 13 -3.94 3.39 3.91
N ALA A 14 -4.50 4.33 4.67
CA ALA A 14 -4.57 4.21 6.12
C ALA A 14 -5.59 3.11 6.53
N LEU A 15 -5.09 2.02 7.11
CA LEU A 15 -5.94 0.86 7.48
C LEU A 15 -7.01 1.20 8.53
N ASN A 16 -6.74 2.17 9.40
CA ASN A 16 -7.72 2.68 10.38
C ASN A 16 -8.75 3.65 9.78
N ALA A 17 -8.61 4.02 8.51
CA ALA A 17 -9.50 4.93 7.79
C ALA A 17 -10.03 4.27 6.50
N GLY A 18 -10.36 2.97 6.55
CA GLY A 18 -10.96 2.27 5.41
C GLY A 18 -9.98 1.92 4.29
N GLY A 19 -8.67 1.98 4.55
CA GLY A 19 -7.62 1.69 3.55
C GLY A 19 -7.43 2.81 2.52
N VAL A 20 -7.90 4.02 2.82
CA VAL A 20 -7.83 5.21 1.96
C VAL A 20 -7.30 6.42 2.73
N ASP A 21 -7.02 7.52 2.02
CA ASP A 21 -6.58 8.80 2.60
C ASP A 21 -7.73 9.80 2.83
N GLY A 22 -8.94 9.48 2.35
CA GLY A 22 -10.12 10.33 2.46
C GLY A 22 -10.07 11.62 1.64
N ARG A 23 -9.16 11.72 0.65
CA ARG A 23 -8.97 12.92 -0.16
C ARG A 23 -9.60 12.77 -1.55
N LYS A 24 -9.90 13.91 -2.17
CA LYS A 24 -10.32 13.95 -3.58
C LYS A 24 -9.23 13.42 -4.52
N THR A 25 -7.97 13.80 -4.23
CA THR A 25 -6.77 13.27 -4.85
C THR A 25 -5.67 13.17 -3.82
N SER A 26 -4.77 12.21 -3.98
CA SER A 26 -3.73 11.93 -2.98
C SER A 26 -2.60 12.94 -3.01
N ILE A 27 -1.97 13.14 -1.85
CA ILE A 27 -0.77 13.97 -1.69
C ILE A 27 0.43 13.05 -1.51
N GLY A 28 1.41 13.18 -2.39
CA GLY A 28 2.69 12.49 -2.30
C GLY A 28 3.82 13.41 -1.85
N VAL A 29 5.04 13.05 -2.22
CA VAL A 29 6.25 13.62 -1.65
C VAL A 29 6.33 15.14 -1.86
N GLY A 30 6.87 15.87 -0.88
CA GLY A 30 6.99 17.32 -0.97
C GLY A 30 5.66 18.08 -1.11
N GLY A 31 4.52 17.44 -0.80
CA GLY A 31 3.20 18.02 -0.94
C GLY A 31 2.64 17.97 -2.36
N ALA A 32 3.23 17.19 -3.27
CA ALA A 32 2.75 17.06 -4.63
C ALA A 32 1.34 16.45 -4.69
N VAL A 33 0.43 17.07 -5.44
CA VAL A 33 -0.95 16.60 -5.58
C VAL A 33 -1.06 15.71 -6.81
N GLY A 34 -1.44 14.44 -6.60
CA GLY A 34 -1.66 13.48 -7.68
C GLY A 34 -2.97 13.74 -8.45
N PRO A 35 -3.15 13.07 -9.61
CA PRO A 35 -4.35 13.26 -10.44
C PRO A 35 -5.55 12.42 -10.00
N ILE A 36 -5.35 11.42 -9.15
CA ILE A 36 -6.38 10.45 -8.74
C ILE A 36 -6.44 10.29 -7.23
N ASN A 37 -7.54 9.74 -6.72
CA ASN A 37 -7.68 9.33 -5.33
C ASN A 37 -6.98 7.98 -5.08
N ALA A 38 -6.59 7.74 -3.82
CA ALA A 38 -6.16 6.44 -3.37
C ALA A 38 -7.36 5.46 -3.31
N PRO A 39 -7.38 4.37 -4.08
CA PRO A 39 -8.37 3.31 -3.88
C PRO A 39 -8.14 2.62 -2.53
N THR A 40 -9.15 1.91 -2.02
CA THR A 40 -8.95 1.12 -0.81
C THR A 40 -8.05 -0.08 -1.08
N VAL A 41 -7.16 -0.39 -0.13
CA VAL A 41 -6.39 -1.66 -0.11
C VAL A 41 -7.21 -2.84 0.42
N PHE A 42 -8.37 -2.60 1.05
CA PHE A 42 -9.20 -3.69 1.54
C PHE A 42 -9.86 -4.44 0.39
N ASN A 43 -9.81 -5.78 0.44
CA ASN A 43 -10.38 -6.67 -0.56
C ASN A 43 -9.79 -6.50 -1.98
N SER A 44 -8.68 -5.77 -2.16
CA SER A 44 -8.05 -5.52 -3.47
C SER A 44 -7.59 -6.79 -4.18
N VAL A 45 -7.32 -7.85 -3.41
CA VAL A 45 -7.03 -9.20 -3.90
C VAL A 45 -8.13 -9.79 -4.79
N PHE A 46 -9.38 -9.35 -4.65
CA PHE A 46 -10.50 -9.83 -5.46
C PHE A 46 -10.73 -9.00 -6.73
N ASN A 47 -9.97 -7.92 -6.96
CA ASN A 47 -10.07 -7.15 -8.19
C ASN A 47 -9.43 -7.94 -9.35
N ILE A 48 -10.11 -7.92 -10.52
CA ILE A 48 -9.62 -8.59 -11.74
C ILE A 48 -8.37 -7.88 -12.28
N GLU A 49 -8.31 -6.55 -12.16
CA GLU A 49 -7.17 -5.70 -12.48
C GLU A 49 -6.97 -4.67 -11.36
N GLN A 50 -5.74 -4.23 -11.17
CA GLN A 50 -5.37 -3.26 -10.15
C GLN A 50 -5.26 -1.85 -10.75
N PHE A 51 -5.63 -0.85 -9.94
CA PHE A 51 -5.95 0.54 -10.32
C PHE A 51 -7.25 0.72 -11.12
N TRP A 52 -7.80 1.94 -11.04
CA TRP A 52 -9.01 2.35 -11.77
C TRP A 52 -8.86 2.36 -13.30
N ASP A 53 -7.63 2.35 -13.80
CA ASP A 53 -7.28 2.36 -15.23
C ASP A 53 -6.74 1.01 -15.74
N GLY A 54 -6.77 -0.05 -14.92
CA GLY A 54 -6.41 -1.42 -15.32
C GLY A 54 -4.93 -1.65 -15.62
N ARG A 55 -4.06 -0.67 -15.34
CA ARG A 55 -2.66 -0.69 -15.80
C ARG A 55 -1.74 -1.67 -15.05
N ALA A 56 -2.24 -2.35 -14.03
CA ALA A 56 -1.51 -3.40 -13.32
C ALA A 56 -2.38 -4.66 -13.26
N SER A 57 -1.86 -5.78 -13.78
CA SER A 57 -2.59 -7.04 -13.83
C SER A 57 -2.59 -7.80 -12.50
N THR A 58 -1.69 -7.44 -11.57
CA THR A 58 -1.54 -8.06 -10.26
C THR A 58 -1.25 -7.03 -9.16
N LEU A 59 -1.47 -7.41 -7.90
CA LEU A 59 -1.08 -6.58 -6.73
C LEU A 59 0.43 -6.31 -6.69
N GLN A 60 1.24 -7.27 -7.14
CA GLN A 60 2.69 -7.11 -7.21
C GLN A 60 3.11 -6.03 -8.23
N GLU A 61 2.48 -6.03 -9.42
CA GLU A 61 2.70 -4.99 -10.42
C GLU A 61 2.22 -3.62 -9.92
N GLN A 62 1.09 -3.60 -9.21
CA GLN A 62 0.56 -2.40 -8.57
C GLN A 62 1.56 -1.82 -7.56
N ALA A 63 2.08 -2.66 -6.65
CA ALA A 63 3.01 -2.26 -5.60
C ALA A 63 4.36 -1.75 -6.14
N GLY A 64 4.71 -2.10 -7.38
CA GLY A 64 5.94 -1.66 -8.02
C GLY A 64 5.93 -0.22 -8.53
N GLY A 65 4.75 0.35 -8.81
CA GLY A 65 4.60 1.69 -9.38
C GLY A 65 4.86 2.84 -8.40
N PRO A 66 4.11 2.94 -7.28
CA PRO A 66 4.19 4.05 -6.34
C PRO A 66 5.60 4.38 -5.83
N PRO A 67 6.47 3.41 -5.48
CA PRO A 67 7.80 3.69 -4.95
C PRO A 67 8.66 4.56 -5.87
N LEU A 68 8.57 4.36 -7.18
CA LEU A 68 9.37 5.07 -8.18
C LEU A 68 8.64 6.27 -8.81
N ASN A 69 7.34 6.42 -8.57
CA ASN A 69 6.58 7.56 -9.08
C ASN A 69 7.04 8.86 -8.40
N PRO A 70 7.53 9.88 -9.15
CA PRO A 70 8.08 11.11 -8.60
C PRO A 70 7.06 11.99 -7.88
N ILE A 71 5.76 11.80 -8.15
CA ILE A 71 4.68 12.53 -7.48
C ILE A 71 4.28 11.81 -6.18
N GLU A 72 4.37 10.48 -6.14
CA GLU A 72 3.92 9.68 -5.00
C GLU A 72 5.03 9.50 -3.95
N MET A 73 6.06 8.70 -4.26
CA MET A 73 7.10 8.33 -3.29
C MET A 73 8.53 8.70 -3.73
N ALA A 74 8.76 8.96 -5.03
CA ALA A 74 9.99 9.52 -5.59
C ALA A 74 11.33 8.85 -5.21
N SER A 75 11.36 7.54 -4.98
CA SER A 75 12.64 6.83 -4.93
C SER A 75 13.25 6.75 -6.33
N LYS A 76 14.56 6.97 -6.44
CA LYS A 76 15.24 7.01 -7.75
C LYS A 76 15.44 5.63 -8.36
N SER A 77 15.55 4.60 -7.52
CA SER A 77 15.73 3.21 -7.94
C SER A 77 15.34 2.24 -6.84
N TRP A 78 15.16 0.96 -7.21
CA TRP A 78 15.08 -0.13 -6.24
C TRP A 78 16.36 -0.29 -5.42
N GLY A 79 17.53 0.02 -5.98
CA GLY A 79 18.80 0.04 -5.23
C GLY A 79 18.77 1.01 -4.06
N ASP A 80 18.22 2.21 -4.25
CA ASP A 80 18.06 3.20 -3.18
C ASP A 80 17.10 2.73 -2.08
N ILE A 81 16.03 2.04 -2.49
CA ILE A 81 15.07 1.43 -1.56
C ILE A 81 15.76 0.34 -0.74
N ILE A 82 16.44 -0.59 -1.41
CA ILE A 82 17.16 -1.70 -0.79
C ILE A 82 18.19 -1.17 0.21
N ASN A 83 18.99 -0.17 -0.19
CA ASN A 83 19.96 0.48 0.69
C ASN A 83 19.34 1.11 1.95
N LYS A 84 18.07 1.49 1.91
CA LYS A 84 17.33 1.97 3.09
C LYS A 84 16.83 0.81 3.94
N LEU A 85 16.24 -0.22 3.33
CA LEU A 85 15.73 -1.39 4.05
C LEU A 85 16.85 -2.18 4.72
N ASP A 86 18.03 -2.28 4.09
CA ASP A 86 19.21 -2.96 4.62
C ASP A 86 19.76 -2.33 5.91
N LYS A 87 19.39 -1.08 6.21
CA LYS A 87 19.79 -0.39 7.46
C LYS A 87 18.96 -0.81 8.66
N ASP A 88 17.86 -1.52 8.45
CA ASP A 88 17.05 -2.09 9.53
C ASP A 88 17.41 -3.58 9.71
N PRO A 89 18.21 -3.93 10.74
CA PRO A 89 18.67 -5.30 10.94
C PRO A 89 17.53 -6.25 11.32
N VAL A 90 16.45 -5.75 11.95
CA VAL A 90 15.30 -6.58 12.32
C VAL A 90 14.52 -6.93 11.07
N LEU A 91 14.16 -5.92 10.27
CA LEU A 91 13.47 -6.13 9.00
C LEU A 91 14.28 -7.04 8.08
N LYS A 92 15.59 -6.82 7.97
CA LYS A 92 16.46 -7.65 7.12
C LYS A 92 16.45 -9.11 7.56
N LYS A 93 16.57 -9.37 8.86
CA LYS A 93 16.54 -10.73 9.42
C LYS A 93 15.20 -11.40 9.14
N ASP A 94 14.09 -10.71 9.39
CA ASP A 94 12.74 -11.26 9.19
C ASP A 94 12.46 -11.49 7.69
N PHE A 95 12.91 -10.57 6.82
CA PHE A 95 12.79 -10.72 5.37
C PHE A 95 13.58 -11.91 4.84
N LEU A 96 14.83 -12.10 5.30
CA LEU A 96 15.68 -13.23 4.91
C LEU A 96 15.13 -14.59 5.36
N ALA A 97 14.30 -14.62 6.42
CA ALA A 97 13.63 -15.85 6.85
C ALA A 97 12.58 -16.34 5.85
N VAL A 98 11.98 -15.42 5.07
CA VAL A 98 10.97 -15.72 4.05
C VAL A 98 11.58 -15.77 2.64
N TYR A 99 12.53 -14.88 2.36
CA TYR A 99 13.23 -14.75 1.08
C TYR A 99 14.75 -14.89 1.27
N PRO A 100 15.29 -16.12 1.28
CA PRO A 100 16.73 -16.36 1.51
C PRO A 100 17.66 -15.67 0.50
N GLN A 101 17.14 -15.30 -0.68
CA GLN A 101 17.88 -14.58 -1.73
C GLN A 101 18.07 -13.08 -1.42
N GLY A 102 17.52 -12.57 -0.30
CA GLY A 102 17.63 -11.17 0.12
C GLY A 102 16.75 -10.21 -0.67
N PHE A 103 16.92 -8.91 -0.51
CA PHE A 103 16.06 -7.92 -1.15
C PHE A 103 16.23 -7.86 -2.68
N SER A 104 15.12 -7.74 -3.39
CA SER A 104 15.05 -7.27 -4.79
C SER A 104 13.74 -6.50 -4.97
N GLY A 105 13.61 -5.69 -6.03
CA GLY A 105 12.34 -5.02 -6.31
C GLY A 105 11.18 -6.02 -6.42
N GLU A 106 11.39 -7.12 -7.14
CA GLU A 106 10.43 -8.22 -7.28
C GLU A 106 9.99 -8.83 -5.95
N ARG A 107 10.92 -9.14 -5.05
CA ARG A 107 10.59 -9.77 -3.75
C ARG A 107 10.01 -8.77 -2.75
N ILE A 108 10.39 -7.50 -2.85
CA ILE A 108 9.76 -6.44 -2.05
C ILE A 108 8.30 -6.26 -2.48
N THR A 109 8.02 -6.19 -3.79
CA THR A 109 6.65 -6.06 -4.28
C THR A 109 5.83 -7.31 -4.02
N ASP A 110 6.43 -8.50 -4.10
CA ASP A 110 5.79 -9.77 -3.73
C ASP A 110 5.38 -9.78 -2.25
N ALA A 111 6.29 -9.42 -1.34
CA ALA A 111 6.00 -9.33 0.09
C ALA A 111 4.89 -8.33 0.41
N ILE A 112 4.84 -7.19 -0.29
CA ILE A 112 3.75 -6.22 -0.17
C ILE A 112 2.44 -6.83 -0.65
N ALA A 113 2.43 -7.48 -1.81
CA ALA A 113 1.25 -8.12 -2.36
C ALA A 113 0.71 -9.23 -1.42
N GLU A 114 1.59 -10.06 -0.83
CA GLU A 114 1.19 -11.07 0.15
C GLU A 114 0.55 -10.45 1.40
N PHE A 115 1.09 -9.33 1.88
CA PHE A 115 0.45 -8.57 2.96
C PHE A 115 -0.93 -8.05 2.56
N GLU A 116 -1.07 -7.47 1.37
CA GLU A 116 -2.34 -6.95 0.87
C GLU A 116 -3.41 -8.04 0.70
N LYS A 117 -3.02 -9.27 0.34
CA LYS A 117 -3.94 -10.43 0.31
C LYS A 117 -4.57 -10.74 1.67
N THR A 118 -3.91 -10.37 2.77
CA THR A 118 -4.47 -10.55 4.12
C THR A 118 -5.50 -9.48 4.50
N LEU A 119 -5.59 -8.39 3.74
CA LEU A 119 -6.48 -7.25 4.00
C LEU A 119 -7.92 -7.51 3.54
N ILE A 120 -8.46 -8.67 3.90
CA ILE A 120 -9.85 -9.06 3.64
C ILE A 120 -10.76 -8.63 4.78
N THR A 121 -11.98 -8.20 4.46
CA THR A 121 -13.00 -7.82 5.44
C THR A 121 -14.21 -8.77 5.34
N PRO A 122 -14.12 -9.97 5.94
CA PRO A 122 -15.06 -11.07 5.70
C PRO A 122 -16.46 -10.82 6.25
N THR A 123 -16.60 -10.03 7.31
CA THR A 123 -17.91 -9.74 7.92
C THR A 123 -18.47 -8.41 7.40
N ARG A 124 -19.43 -8.49 6.48
CA ARG A 124 -20.23 -7.35 6.04
C ARG A 124 -21.56 -7.32 6.80
N HIS A 125 -21.58 -6.77 8.02
CA HIS A 125 -22.86 -6.29 8.53
C HIS A 125 -23.17 -4.97 7.81
N LEU A 126 -23.99 -5.05 6.75
CA LEU A 126 -24.79 -3.90 6.34
C LEU A 126 -25.65 -3.53 7.55
N ILE A 127 -25.26 -2.49 8.31
CA ILE A 127 -26.22 -1.83 9.19
C ILE A 127 -27.11 -0.97 8.29
N ILE A 128 -28.07 -1.64 7.62
CA ILE A 128 -29.32 -0.99 7.25
C ILE A 128 -30.13 -0.98 8.54
N GLY A 129 -30.17 0.19 9.19
CA GLY A 129 -31.18 0.57 10.17
C GLY A 129 -31.23 -0.22 11.48
N CYS A 130 -30.64 0.35 12.54
CA CYS A 130 -31.39 0.56 13.77
C CYS A 130 -30.72 1.63 14.65
N ALA A 131 -30.89 2.90 14.24
CA ALA A 131 -30.93 3.98 15.22
C ALA A 131 -32.36 4.06 15.76
N VAL A 132 -32.76 3.14 16.64
CA VAL A 132 -33.91 3.34 17.53
C VAL A 132 -33.63 2.68 18.87
N MET A 133 -33.71 3.51 19.91
CA MET A 133 -33.86 3.19 21.34
C MET A 133 -32.59 2.82 22.14
N LYS A 134 -31.86 3.90 22.45
CA LYS A 134 -31.66 4.29 23.86
C LYS A 134 -32.99 4.17 24.62
N THR A 135 -33.09 3.31 25.63
CA THR A 135 -33.57 3.60 27.00
C THR A 135 -34.03 2.33 27.73
N ARG A 136 -33.51 2.22 28.96
CA ARG A 136 -33.76 1.25 30.04
C ARG A 136 -32.98 -0.05 29.99
#